data_AF-A0A1Q8BG81-F1
#
_entry.id   AF-A0A1Q8BG81-F1
#
_cell.length_a   1.000
_cell.length_b   1.000
_cell.length_c   1.000
_cell.angle_alpha   90.00
_cell.angle_beta   90.00
_cell.angle_gamma   90.00
#
_symmetry.space_group_name_H-M   'P 1'
#
loop_
_entity.id
_entity.type
_entity.pdbx_description
1 polymer ?
#
loop_
_entity_poly.entity_id
_entity_poly.type
_entity_poly.pdbx_seq_one_letter_code
_entity_poly.pdbx_strand_id
1 'polypeptide(L)' 'MSEADKKKATSDWARFKKTLSKELAIVAEYAHIWGTTYNGMILVESRDLSTFHDFWHRFREATRWYVPETRTYIAQKEE' A
#
# COMPACT_ATOMS: atom_id res chain seq x y z
N MET A 1 4.91 12.46 14.10
CA MET A 1 4.73 11.06 14.52
C MET A 1 5.77 10.73 15.57
N SER A 2 5.39 10.12 16.69
CA SER A 2 6.34 9.69 17.72
C SER A 2 7.12 8.44 17.28
N GLU A 3 8.21 8.11 17.97
CA GLU A 3 8.95 6.85 17.73
C GLU A 3 8.10 5.61 18.04
N ALA A 4 7.19 5.70 19.01
CA ALA A 4 6.23 4.64 19.30
C ALA A 4 5.27 4.43 18.12
N ASP A 5 4.76 5.52 17.52
CA ASP A 5 3.88 5.45 16.35
C ASP A 5 4.60 4.84 15.15
N LYS A 6 5.87 5.21 14.90
CA LYS A 6 6.66 4.64 13.81
C LYS A 6 6.79 3.12 13.97
N LYS A 7 7.16 2.65 15.16
CA LYS A 7 7.26 1.21 15.46
C LYS A 7 5.93 0.49 15.29
N LYS A 8 4.83 1.09 15.75
CA LYS A 8 3.47 0.55 15.57
C LYS A 8 3.12 0.43 14.08
N ALA A 9 3.34 1.49 13.30
CA ALA A 9 3.08 1.49 11.86
C ALA A 9 3.88 0.40 11.14
N THR A 10 5.18 0.24 11.45
CA THR A 10 6.01 -0.82 10.86
C THR A 10 5.50 -2.23 11.22
N SER A 11 5.15 -2.46 12.48
CA SER A 11 4.59 -3.75 12.93
C SER A 11 3.25 -4.07 12.26
N ASP A 12 2.34 -3.10 12.23
CA ASP A 12 1.03 -3.26 11.63
C ASP A 12 1.13 -3.50 10.12
N TRP A 13 2.04 -2.78 9.44
CA TRP A 13 2.32 -3.00 8.03
C TRP A 13 2.86 -4.40 7.75
N ALA A 14 3.83 -4.87 8.53
CA ALA A 14 4.37 -6.22 8.40
C ALA A 14 3.31 -7.30 8.65
N ARG A 15 2.36 -7.05 9.57
CA ARG A 15 1.23 -7.94 9.82
C ARG A 15 0.23 -7.93 8.67
N PHE A 16 -0.11 -6.75 8.15
CA PHE A 16 -1.01 -6.58 7.02
C PHE A 16 -0.50 -7.33 5.79
N LYS A 17 0.80 -7.23 5.47
CA LYS A 17 1.40 -7.95 4.33
C LYS A 17 1.25 -9.47 4.40
N LYS A 18 1.19 -10.05 5.61
CA LYS A 18 0.95 -11.49 5.80
C LYS A 18 -0.49 -11.93 5.52
N THR A 19 -1.41 -10.98 5.39
CA THR A 19 -2.84 -11.24 5.17
C THR A 19 -3.27 -11.02 3.72
N LEU A 20 -2.32 -10.73 2.82
CA LEU A 20 -2.58 -10.51 1.40
C LEU A 20 -3.05 -11.80 0.71
N SER A 21 -3.90 -11.64 -0.30
CA SER A 21 -4.28 -12.74 -1.19
C SER A 21 -3.05 -13.26 -1.95
N LYS A 22 -3.05 -14.54 -2.32
CA LYS A 22 -2.01 -15.11 -3.21
C LYS A 22 -2.07 -14.52 -4.62
N GLU A 23 -3.18 -13.92 -4.99
CA GLU A 23 -3.41 -13.30 -6.30
C GLU A 23 -3.02 -11.82 -6.34
N LEU A 24 -2.36 -11.33 -5.28
CA LEU A 24 -1.89 -9.97 -5.14
C LEU A 24 -0.49 -9.93 -4.56
N ALA A 25 0.38 -9.15 -5.19
CA ALA A 25 1.75 -8.94 -4.75
C ALA A 25 2.04 -7.44 -4.63
N ILE A 26 2.62 -7.04 -3.50
CA ILE A 26 3.30 -5.76 -3.40
C ILE A 26 4.69 -5.98 -3.98
N VAL A 27 4.91 -5.54 -5.21
CA VAL A 27 6.15 -5.79 -5.95
C VAL A 27 7.22 -4.73 -5.70
N ALA A 28 6.83 -3.55 -5.20
CA ALA A 28 7.78 -2.53 -4.76
C ALA A 28 7.21 -1.63 -3.66
N GLU A 29 8.10 -1.18 -2.77
CA GLU A 29 7.83 -0.22 -1.69
C GLU A 29 8.91 0.86 -1.74
N TYR A 30 8.53 2.09 -2.09
CA TYR A 30 9.45 3.23 -2.18
C TYR A 30 9.14 4.23 -1.09
N ALA A 31 10.13 4.48 -0.24
CA ALA A 31 10.02 5.43 0.88
C ALA A 31 10.06 6.90 0.43
N HIS A 32 10.39 7.18 -0.83
CA HIS A 32 10.54 8.51 -1.41
C HIS A 32 10.09 8.54 -2.88
N ILE A 33 9.36 9.59 -3.29
CA ILE A 33 9.05 9.89 -4.68
C ILE A 33 9.34 11.37 -4.97
N TRP A 34 10.53 11.66 -5.48
CA TRP A 34 10.93 13.03 -5.80
C TRP A 34 10.08 13.63 -6.93
N GLY A 35 9.84 14.94 -6.86
CA GLY A 35 9.00 15.65 -7.83
C GLY A 35 7.49 15.47 -7.61
N THR A 36 7.08 14.82 -6.53
CA THR A 36 5.66 14.72 -6.13
C THR A 36 5.45 15.28 -4.73
N THR A 37 4.19 15.53 -4.37
CA THR A 37 3.80 15.89 -3.00
C THR A 37 3.67 14.68 -2.07
N TYR A 38 3.89 13.47 -2.58
CA TYR A 38 3.72 12.22 -1.83
C TYR A 38 5.05 11.75 -1.25
N ASN A 39 4.99 11.28 0.00
CA ASN A 39 6.18 10.80 0.69
C ASN A 39 6.71 9.49 0.12
N GLY A 40 5.87 8.63 -0.44
CA GLY A 40 6.26 7.29 -0.89
C GLY A 40 5.17 6.66 -1.76
N MET A 41 5.51 5.56 -2.44
CA MET A 41 4.56 4.75 -3.22
C MET A 41 4.76 3.27 -2.95
N ILE A 42 3.68 2.53 -3.18
CA ILE A 42 3.72 1.09 -3.35
C ILE A 42 3.31 0.76 -4.78
N LEU A 43 3.93 -0.27 -5.34
CA LEU A 43 3.49 -0.88 -6.59
C LEU A 43 2.87 -2.23 -6.27
N VAL A 44 1.65 -2.44 -6.77
CA VAL A 44 0.87 -3.63 -6.51
C VAL A 44 0.47 -4.25 -7.83
N GLU A 45 0.75 -5.54 -7.98
CA GLU A 45 0.24 -6.34 -9.07
C GLU A 45 -0.87 -7.23 -8.55
N SER A 46 -1.99 -7.27 -9.27
CA SER A 46 -3.11 -8.15 -8.96
C SER A 46 -3.55 -8.90 -10.20
N ARG A 47 -4.10 -10.10 -10.01
CA ARG A 47 -4.67 -10.90 -11.09
C ARG A 47 -5.85 -10.21 -11.77
N ASP A 48 -6.70 -9.56 -10.99
CA ASP A 48 -7.89 -8.86 -11.46
C ASP A 48 -8.18 -7.61 -10.61
N LEU A 49 -9.13 -6.82 -11.12
CA LEU A 49 -9.53 -5.55 -10.49
C LEU A 49 -10.28 -5.78 -9.16
N SER A 50 -11.03 -6.87 -9.02
CA SER A 50 -11.71 -7.24 -7.77
C SER A 50 -10.72 -7.47 -6.62
N THR A 51 -9.67 -8.24 -6.88
CA THR A 51 -8.60 -8.54 -5.92
C THR A 51 -7.88 -7.25 -5.50
N PHE A 52 -7.65 -6.34 -6.45
CA PHE A 52 -7.12 -5.01 -6.14
C PHE A 52 -8.06 -4.20 -5.25
N HIS A 53 -9.36 -4.18 -5.56
CA HIS A 53 -10.37 -3.46 -4.77
C HIS A 53 -10.41 -3.95 -3.31
N ASP A 54 -10.43 -5.27 -3.10
CA ASP A 54 -10.42 -5.86 -1.75
C ASP A 54 -9.16 -5.48 -0.98
N PHE A 55 -8.00 -5.53 -1.63
CA PHE A 55 -6.75 -5.02 -1.06
C PHE A 55 -6.84 -3.54 -0.71
N TRP A 56 -7.36 -2.71 -1.61
CA TRP A 56 -7.40 -1.26 -1.46
C TRP A 56 -8.21 -0.85 -0.23
N HIS A 57 -9.39 -1.45 -0.03
CA HIS A 57 -10.21 -1.19 1.15
C HIS A 57 -9.47 -1.54 2.45
N ARG A 58 -8.85 -2.72 2.49
CA ARG A 58 -8.12 -3.18 3.69
C ARG A 58 -6.86 -2.35 3.95
N PHE A 59 -6.16 -1.95 2.89
CA PHE A 59 -5.00 -1.06 2.95
C PHE A 59 -5.41 0.28 3.56
N ARG A 60 -6.44 0.94 3.02
CA ARG A 60 -6.93 2.22 3.50
C ARG A 60 -7.31 2.14 4.98
N GLU A 61 -8.03 1.10 5.40
CA GLU A 61 -8.38 0.90 6.82
C GLU A 61 -7.14 0.71 7.71
N ALA A 62 -6.18 -0.12 7.28
CA ALA A 62 -4.96 -0.39 8.05
C ALA A 62 -4.06 0.84 8.20
N THR A 63 -4.04 1.73 7.21
CA THR A 63 -3.13 2.88 7.17
C THR A 63 -3.77 4.23 7.48
N ARG A 64 -5.11 4.30 7.63
CA ARG A 64 -5.88 5.56 7.76
C ARG A 64 -5.35 6.53 8.82
N TRP A 65 -4.83 5.99 9.92
CA TRP A 65 -4.40 6.80 11.08
C TRP A 65 -3.05 7.51 10.87
N TYR A 66 -2.27 7.14 9.85
CA TYR A 66 -0.96 7.75 9.55
C TYR A 66 -0.71 8.06 8.06
N VAL A 67 -1.57 7.59 7.16
CA VAL A 67 -1.54 7.93 5.74
C VAL A 67 -2.76 8.81 5.43
N PRO A 68 -2.60 10.15 5.45
CA PRO A 68 -3.72 11.08 5.31
C PRO A 68 -4.30 11.08 3.89
N GLU A 69 -3.43 10.96 2.89
CA GLU A 69 -3.79 11.06 1.49
C GLU A 69 -3.09 9.96 0.69
N THR A 70 -3.77 9.47 -0.33
CA THR A 70 -3.24 8.51 -1.30
C THR A 70 -3.78 8.86 -2.68
N ARG A 71 -2.94 8.71 -3.71
CA ARG A 71 -3.37 8.77 -5.10
C ARG A 71 -3.15 7.42 -5.77
N THR A 72 -4.18 6.95 -6.47
CA THR A 72 -4.18 5.63 -7.09
C THR A 72 -4.14 5.78 -8.60
N TYR A 73 -3.21 5.07 -9.23
CA TYR A 73 -3.14 4.91 -10.68
C TYR A 73 -3.37 3.43 -10.98
N ILE A 74 -4.33 3.14 -11.86
CA ILE A 74 -4.63 1.77 -12.29
C ILE A 74 -4.22 1.67 -13.76
N ALA A 75 -3.42 0.66 -14.06
CA ALA A 75 -2.99 0.34 -15.40
C ALA A 75 -3.10 -1.16 -15.62
N GLN A 76 -3.37 -1.55 -16.87
CA GLN A 76 -3.28 -2.93 -17.31
C GLN A 76 -1.98 -3.08 -18.10
N LYS A 77 -1.21 -4.13 -17.79
CA LYS A 77 -0.02 -4.47 -18.55
C LYS A 77 -0.44 -4.93 -19.95
N GLU A 78 0.12 -4.32 -21.00
CA GLU A 78 -0.04 -4.81 -22.37
C GLU A 78 0.72 -6.14 -22.54
N GLU A 79 0.13 -7.08 -23.28
CA GLU A 79 0.74 -8.37 -23.63
C GLU A 79 1.74 -8.25 -24.78
#